data_AF-A0A958M9F0-F1
#
_entry.id   AF-A0A958M9F0-F1
#
_cell.length_a   1.000
_cell.length_b   1.000
_cell.length_c   1.000
_cell.angle_alpha   90.00
_cell.angle_beta   90.00
_cell.angle_gamma   90.00
#
_symmetry.space_group_name_H-M   'P 1'
#
loop_
_entity.id
_entity.type
_entity.pdbx_description
1 polymer ?
#
loop_
_entity_poly.entity_id
_entity_poly.type
_entity_poly.pdbx_seq_one_letter_code
_entity_poly.pdbx_strand_id
1 'polypeptide(L)'
;MTIIQKTGLGLFVIALLIFTFILGLGRYQLTESDLAVDNQYHREAILQSAESNGMLGKFYSSSFEFKAAFKEVLKAAQQQLDARVEEAGMPEGVNEWDYRLGDWTYKDYTLYTAKHAHTGVPAENPLLFFLLTFGVGILGGLIYIIPEFRRIPGIRNNHIYQDSMTRGLQLTTRSIFLGAAIVGIILYGFFYMNQQYFWPAVSVVLTLLIIGLVLFFERQSRFSPARSASPPITGWLGVLTGVYLIGFYILLYWAPEHITSWMIIVDPLSRALNGGEASQWFVYGVLYTVIVLVMGVRMLAKYRHNKYQVIRTFSVMFFQTAFAFLLPEILVRLNYPYYDFKNIWPLNYTFFFDWNISNLINSGGLGIFMLVWGILLIIAGVPVITYFYGKRWYCSWVCG
;
A
#
# COMPACT_ATOMS: atom_id res chain seq x y z
N MET A 1 -20.76 1.58 25.72
CA MET A 1 -20.56 2.65 24.71
C MET A 1 -21.68 3.66 24.83
N THR A 2 -21.39 4.96 24.77
CA THR A 2 -22.44 6.00 24.75
C THR A 2 -23.16 6.02 23.40
N ILE A 3 -24.34 6.67 23.33
CA ILE A 3 -25.07 6.85 22.06
C ILE A 3 -24.17 7.53 21.02
N ILE A 4 -23.45 8.58 21.43
CA ILE A 4 -22.47 9.30 20.59
C ILE A 4 -21.44 8.33 19.98
N GLN A 5 -20.88 7.40 20.77
CA GLN A 5 -19.91 6.42 20.27
C GLN A 5 -20.54 5.43 19.29
N LYS A 6 -21.79 5.03 19.52
CA LYS A 6 -22.50 4.14 18.58
C LYS A 6 -22.77 4.85 17.26
N THR A 7 -23.18 6.12 17.30
CA THR A 7 -23.38 6.94 16.09
C THR A 7 -22.07 7.13 15.32
N GLY A 8 -20.98 7.51 16.01
CA GLY A 8 -19.67 7.66 15.37
C GLY A 8 -19.17 6.36 14.74
N LEU A 9 -19.32 5.23 15.45
CA LEU A 9 -18.98 3.92 14.90
C LEU A 9 -19.85 3.54 13.69
N GLY A 10 -21.16 3.81 13.75
CA GLY A 10 -22.07 3.55 12.64
C GLY A 10 -21.68 4.32 11.37
N LEU A 11 -21.37 5.62 11.50
CA LEU A 11 -20.88 6.45 10.39
C LEU A 11 -19.56 5.92 9.82
N PHE A 12 -18.61 5.55 10.69
CA PHE A 12 -17.34 4.98 10.25
C PHE A 12 -17.54 3.65 9.48
N VAL A 13 -18.41 2.77 9.96
CA VAL A 13 -18.72 1.50 9.28
C VAL A 13 -19.38 1.75 7.93
N ILE A 14 -20.33 2.69 7.84
CA ILE A 14 -20.96 3.08 6.57
C ILE A 14 -19.90 3.57 5.58
N ALA A 15 -19.02 4.47 6.01
CA ALA A 15 -17.93 4.97 5.19
C ALA A 15 -17.00 3.86 4.69
N LEU A 16 -16.64 2.91 5.55
CA LEU A 16 -15.79 1.77 5.20
C LEU A 16 -16.48 0.82 4.20
N LEU A 17 -17.79 0.61 4.35
CA LEU A 17 -18.58 -0.18 3.41
C LEU A 17 -18.64 0.51 2.05
N ILE A 18 -18.95 1.81 2.00
CA ILE A 18 -18.93 2.59 0.76
C ILE A 18 -17.55 2.53 0.10
N PHE A 19 -16.48 2.74 0.88
CA PHE A 19 -15.10 2.65 0.40
C PHE A 19 -14.80 1.28 -0.21
N THR A 20 -15.33 0.19 0.36
CA THR A 20 -15.10 -1.15 -0.18
C THR A 20 -15.95 -1.44 -1.42
N PHE A 21 -17.24 -1.06 -1.39
CA PHE A 21 -18.18 -1.33 -2.47
C PHE A 21 -17.95 -0.48 -3.72
N ILE A 22 -17.29 0.68 -3.60
CA ILE A 22 -16.98 1.54 -4.75
C ILE A 22 -16.12 0.83 -5.82
N LEU A 23 -15.35 -0.19 -5.43
CA LEU A 23 -14.58 -1.01 -6.36
C LEU A 23 -15.47 -1.75 -7.36
N GLY A 24 -16.70 -2.11 -6.95
CA GLY A 24 -17.67 -2.79 -7.81
C GLY A 24 -18.53 -1.85 -8.67
N LEU A 25 -18.41 -0.53 -8.48
CA LEU A 25 -19.18 0.47 -9.23
C LEU A 25 -18.45 1.00 -10.47
N GLY A 26 -17.17 0.66 -10.64
CA GLY A 26 -16.39 1.06 -11.79
C GLY A 26 -16.82 0.32 -13.06
N ARG A 27 -16.95 1.05 -14.15
CA ARG A 27 -17.10 0.53 -15.52
C ARG A 27 -15.85 0.89 -16.31
N TYR A 28 -15.59 0.19 -17.41
CA TYR A 28 -14.39 0.45 -18.20
C TYR A 28 -14.71 0.46 -19.68
N GLN A 29 -14.20 1.46 -20.38
CA GLN A 29 -14.32 1.58 -21.83
C GLN A 29 -13.00 2.12 -22.36
N LEU A 30 -12.35 1.36 -23.24
CA LEU A 30 -11.09 1.78 -23.84
C LEU A 30 -11.36 2.60 -25.10
N THR A 31 -10.89 3.84 -25.13
CA THR A 31 -10.77 4.64 -26.36
C THR A 31 -9.30 4.92 -26.69
N GLU A 32 -9.02 5.46 -27.89
CA GLU A 32 -7.65 5.76 -28.33
C GLU A 32 -6.93 6.78 -27.43
N SER A 33 -7.70 7.69 -26.79
CA SER A 33 -7.16 8.68 -25.85
C SER A 33 -6.89 8.12 -24.46
N ASP A 34 -7.50 7.00 -24.09
CA ASP A 34 -7.38 6.42 -22.75
C ASP A 34 -6.14 5.51 -22.63
N LEU A 35 -5.50 5.19 -23.76
CA LEU A 35 -4.29 4.37 -23.76
C LEU A 35 -3.10 5.19 -23.23
N ALA A 36 -2.81 5.00 -21.95
CA ALA A 36 -1.72 5.64 -21.22
C ALA A 36 -0.39 4.91 -21.44
N VAL A 37 0.13 4.98 -22.67
CA VAL A 37 1.42 4.42 -23.07
C VAL A 37 2.21 5.49 -23.81
N ASP A 38 3.31 5.96 -23.21
CA ASP A 38 4.15 7.03 -23.76
C ASP A 38 4.99 6.56 -24.96
N ASN A 39 5.35 5.28 -24.99
CA ASN A 39 6.14 4.71 -26.07
C ASN A 39 5.29 4.54 -27.34
N GLN A 40 5.67 5.22 -28.42
CA GLN A 40 4.91 5.24 -29.66
C GLN A 40 4.77 3.85 -30.32
N TYR A 41 5.84 3.05 -30.37
CA TYR A 41 5.80 1.71 -30.97
C TYR A 41 4.83 0.80 -30.23
N HIS A 42 4.89 0.83 -28.90
CA HIS A 42 3.97 0.06 -28.05
C HIS A 42 2.54 0.56 -28.22
N ARG A 43 2.33 1.88 -28.23
CA ARG A 43 1.00 2.48 -28.37
C ARG A 43 0.33 2.07 -29.68
N GLU A 44 1.04 2.17 -30.80
CA GLU A 44 0.51 1.78 -32.12
C GLU A 44 0.15 0.30 -32.19
N ALA A 45 1.04 -0.59 -31.73
CA ALA A 45 0.81 -2.04 -31.74
C ALA A 45 -0.37 -2.43 -30.83
N ILE A 46 -0.49 -1.80 -29.66
CA ILE A 46 -1.59 -2.05 -28.73
C ILE A 46 -2.91 -1.55 -29.30
N LEU A 47 -2.98 -0.37 -29.93
CA LEU A 47 -4.21 0.13 -30.56
C LEU A 47 -4.66 -0.78 -31.70
N GLN A 48 -3.75 -1.19 -32.57
CA GLN A 48 -4.07 -2.11 -33.67
C GLN A 48 -4.56 -3.47 -33.15
N SER A 49 -3.93 -3.98 -32.08
CA SER A 49 -4.36 -5.20 -31.42
C SER A 49 -5.71 -5.02 -30.70
N ALA A 50 -5.98 -3.86 -30.12
CA ALA A 50 -7.25 -3.55 -29.46
C ALA A 50 -8.41 -3.43 -30.46
N GLU A 51 -8.15 -2.85 -31.63
CA GLU A 51 -9.12 -2.75 -32.72
C GLU A 51 -9.47 -4.14 -33.28
N SER A 52 -8.47 -4.94 -33.62
CA SER A 52 -8.66 -6.31 -34.14
C SER A 52 -9.36 -7.25 -33.16
N ASN A 53 -9.13 -7.07 -31.85
CA ASN A 53 -9.83 -7.81 -30.80
C ASN A 53 -11.21 -7.23 -30.44
N GLY A 54 -11.65 -6.14 -31.08
CA GLY A 54 -12.93 -5.49 -30.82
C GLY A 54 -13.05 -4.94 -29.40
N MET A 55 -11.93 -4.55 -28.79
CA MET A 55 -11.88 -3.98 -27.44
C MET A 55 -12.18 -2.48 -27.43
N LEU A 56 -11.81 -1.75 -28.50
CA LEU A 56 -12.06 -0.31 -28.60
C LEU A 56 -13.56 -0.01 -28.56
N GLY A 57 -13.95 0.92 -27.69
CA GLY A 57 -15.34 1.35 -27.49
C GLY A 57 -16.23 0.32 -26.76
N LYS A 58 -15.73 -0.88 -26.45
CA LYS A 58 -16.50 -1.91 -25.73
C LYS A 58 -16.57 -1.61 -24.23
N PHE A 59 -17.76 -1.74 -23.67
CA PHE A 59 -17.97 -1.60 -22.23
C PHE A 59 -17.67 -2.91 -21.49
N TYR A 60 -16.92 -2.78 -20.40
CA TYR A 60 -16.63 -3.84 -19.44
C TYR A 60 -17.24 -3.51 -18.09
N SER A 61 -17.86 -4.52 -17.47
CA SER A 61 -18.59 -4.33 -16.23
C SER A 61 -17.68 -4.30 -15.01
N SER A 62 -16.49 -4.89 -15.10
CA SER A 62 -15.54 -4.95 -13.98
C SER A 62 -14.10 -4.81 -14.45
N SER A 63 -13.21 -4.42 -13.53
CA SER A 63 -11.77 -4.37 -13.78
C SER A 63 -11.18 -5.74 -14.09
N PHE A 64 -11.79 -6.82 -13.61
CA PHE A 64 -11.37 -8.19 -13.90
C PHE A 64 -11.60 -8.56 -15.37
N GLU A 65 -12.79 -8.24 -15.90
CA GLU A 65 -13.10 -8.45 -17.31
C GLU A 65 -12.22 -7.59 -18.21
N PHE A 66 -12.07 -6.31 -17.85
CA PHE A 66 -11.21 -5.38 -18.58
C PHE A 66 -9.76 -5.87 -18.62
N LYS A 67 -9.18 -6.24 -17.46
CA LYS A 67 -7.81 -6.77 -17.35
C LYS A 67 -7.63 -8.03 -18.20
N ALA A 68 -8.58 -8.96 -18.14
CA ALA A 68 -8.50 -10.20 -18.89
C ALA A 68 -8.47 -9.92 -20.40
N ALA A 69 -9.35 -9.04 -20.89
CA ALA A 69 -9.37 -8.64 -22.30
C ALA A 69 -8.09 -7.88 -22.70
N PHE A 70 -7.67 -6.91 -21.89
CA PHE A 70 -6.48 -6.11 -22.16
C PHE A 70 -5.20 -6.96 -22.16
N LYS A 71 -5.11 -7.98 -21.30
CA LYS A 71 -3.98 -8.91 -21.30
C LYS A 71 -3.85 -9.66 -22.63
N GLU A 72 -4.95 -10.07 -23.25
CA GLU A 72 -4.91 -10.72 -24.56
C GLU A 72 -4.51 -9.72 -25.66
N VAL A 73 -4.95 -8.47 -25.56
CA VAL A 73 -4.49 -7.39 -26.45
C VAL A 73 -2.98 -7.16 -26.31
N LEU A 74 -2.44 -7.11 -25.09
CA LEU A 74 -1.00 -6.94 -24.85
C LEU A 74 -0.19 -8.10 -25.42
N LYS A 75 -0.65 -9.35 -25.25
CA LYS A 75 -0.01 -10.52 -25.87
C LYS A 75 -0.03 -10.48 -27.38
N ALA A 76 -1.16 -10.12 -27.98
CA ALA A 76 -1.27 -9.98 -29.43
C ALA A 76 -0.33 -8.88 -29.94
N ALA A 77 -0.25 -7.75 -29.24
CA ALA A 77 0.67 -6.66 -29.58
C ALA A 77 2.14 -7.07 -29.46
N GLN A 78 2.49 -7.83 -28.41
CA GLN A 78 3.83 -8.40 -28.25
C GLN A 78 4.19 -9.32 -29.41
N GLN A 79 3.32 -10.29 -29.73
CA GLN A 79 3.52 -11.21 -30.85
C GLN A 79 3.67 -10.48 -32.19
N GLN A 80 2.89 -9.43 -32.39
CA GLN A 80 2.95 -8.62 -33.60
C GLN A 80 4.28 -7.86 -33.71
N LEU A 81 4.76 -7.26 -32.62
CA LEU A 81 6.05 -6.57 -32.59
C LEU A 81 7.21 -7.56 -32.80
N ASP A 82 7.17 -8.72 -32.16
CA ASP A 82 8.18 -9.76 -32.33
C ASP A 82 8.24 -10.26 -33.78
N ALA A 83 7.08 -10.52 -34.41
CA ALA A 83 7.01 -10.91 -35.82
C ALA A 83 7.59 -9.83 -36.76
N ARG A 84 7.32 -8.55 -36.49
CA ARG A 84 7.91 -7.44 -37.28
C ARG A 84 9.43 -7.40 -37.17
N VAL A 85 9.99 -7.68 -35.98
CA VAL A 85 11.45 -7.76 -35.79
C VAL A 85 12.04 -8.97 -36.54
N GLU A 86 11.33 -10.10 -36.56
CA GLU A 86 11.77 -11.30 -37.29
C GLU A 86 11.77 -11.08 -38.83
N GLU A 87 10.79 -10.34 -39.35
CA GLU A 87 10.65 -10.08 -40.79
C GLU A 87 11.56 -8.96 -41.30
N ALA A 88 11.60 -7.82 -40.61
CA ALA A 88 12.24 -6.59 -41.09
C ALA A 88 13.52 -6.21 -40.33
N GLY A 89 13.86 -6.92 -39.26
CA GLY A 89 14.93 -6.55 -38.34
C GLY A 89 14.54 -5.41 -37.39
N MET A 90 15.43 -5.10 -36.44
CA MET A 90 15.21 -4.01 -35.49
C MET A 90 15.44 -2.65 -36.17
N PRO A 91 14.61 -1.62 -35.92
CA PRO A 91 14.85 -0.28 -36.43
C PRO A 91 16.21 0.27 -35.97
N GLU A 92 16.93 0.97 -36.87
CA GLU A 92 18.21 1.59 -36.52
C GLU A 92 18.04 2.67 -35.44
N GLY A 93 18.86 2.58 -34.38
CA GLY A 93 18.92 3.60 -33.31
C GLY A 93 17.85 3.48 -32.22
N VAL A 94 17.03 2.43 -32.21
CA VAL A 94 16.02 2.17 -31.16
C VAL A 94 16.53 1.08 -30.22
N ASN A 95 16.39 1.26 -28.90
CA ASN A 95 16.75 0.18 -27.96
C ASN A 95 15.76 -0.98 -28.09
N GLU A 96 16.24 -2.20 -27.83
CA GLU A 96 15.43 -3.43 -27.95
C GLU A 96 14.08 -3.33 -27.23
N TRP A 97 14.07 -2.87 -25.98
CA TRP A 97 12.87 -2.78 -25.13
C TRP A 97 12.06 -1.50 -25.31
N ASP A 98 12.55 -0.57 -26.13
CA ASP A 98 11.76 0.55 -26.63
C ASP A 98 10.93 0.12 -27.85
N TYR A 99 11.26 -1.01 -28.47
CA TYR A 99 10.47 -1.57 -29.59
C TYR A 99 9.71 -2.83 -29.18
N ARG A 100 10.37 -3.78 -28.52
CA ARG A 100 9.79 -5.03 -28.03
C ARG A 100 9.02 -4.79 -26.74
N LEU A 101 7.83 -5.38 -26.67
CA LEU A 101 7.00 -5.30 -25.48
C LEU A 101 7.41 -6.36 -24.45
N GLY A 102 8.16 -5.96 -23.42
CA GLY A 102 8.55 -6.85 -22.32
C GLY A 102 7.41 -7.16 -21.34
N ASP A 103 7.36 -8.38 -20.81
CA ASP A 103 6.30 -8.82 -19.88
C ASP A 103 6.18 -7.96 -18.60
N TRP A 104 7.27 -7.32 -18.17
CA TRP A 104 7.25 -6.46 -16.97
C TRP A 104 6.44 -5.18 -17.17
N THR A 105 6.27 -4.70 -18.41
CA THR A 105 5.50 -3.48 -18.70
C THR A 105 4.00 -3.70 -18.60
N TYR A 106 3.56 -4.96 -18.69
CA TYR A 106 2.13 -5.31 -18.71
C TYR A 106 1.39 -4.78 -17.49
N LYS A 107 2.03 -4.85 -16.31
CA LYS A 107 1.42 -4.41 -15.07
C LYS A 107 1.14 -2.92 -15.08
N ASP A 108 2.14 -2.12 -15.45
CA ASP A 108 2.03 -0.66 -15.47
C ASP A 108 1.06 -0.21 -16.56
N TYR A 109 1.19 -0.74 -17.79
CA TYR A 109 0.28 -0.41 -18.89
C TYR A 109 -1.16 -0.79 -18.57
N THR A 110 -1.39 -1.97 -17.96
CA THR A 110 -2.75 -2.37 -17.53
C THR A 110 -3.30 -1.42 -16.48
N LEU A 111 -2.51 -1.06 -15.46
CA LEU A 111 -2.95 -0.16 -14.40
C LEU A 111 -3.33 1.21 -14.93
N TYR A 112 -2.42 1.88 -15.64
CA TYR A 112 -2.64 3.24 -16.10
C TYR A 112 -3.76 3.29 -17.15
N THR A 113 -3.77 2.34 -18.09
CA THR A 113 -4.85 2.25 -19.08
C THR A 113 -6.20 1.94 -18.41
N ALA A 114 -6.26 1.01 -17.45
CA ALA A 114 -7.50 0.74 -16.72
C ALA A 114 -8.00 1.95 -15.93
N LYS A 115 -7.10 2.79 -15.42
CA LYS A 115 -7.46 4.01 -14.71
C LYS A 115 -8.04 5.05 -15.68
N HIS A 116 -7.40 5.29 -16.82
CA HIS A 116 -7.89 6.25 -17.82
C HIS A 116 -9.18 5.78 -18.51
N ALA A 117 -9.29 4.48 -18.78
CA ALA A 117 -10.49 3.85 -19.33
C ALA A 117 -11.63 3.73 -18.30
N HIS A 118 -11.42 4.14 -17.04
CA HIS A 118 -12.43 4.01 -15.99
C HIS A 118 -13.56 5.00 -16.19
N THR A 119 -14.76 4.48 -16.15
CA THR A 119 -16.03 5.19 -16.31
C THR A 119 -17.01 4.81 -15.20
N GLY A 120 -18.12 5.53 -15.12
CA GLY A 120 -19.21 5.27 -14.19
C GLY A 120 -19.21 6.20 -12.98
N VAL A 121 -20.08 5.90 -12.01
CA VAL A 121 -20.47 6.83 -10.94
C VAL A 121 -19.29 7.38 -10.12
N PRO A 122 -18.26 6.58 -9.74
CA PRO A 122 -17.09 7.09 -9.03
C PRO A 122 -16.26 8.11 -9.84
N ALA A 123 -16.19 7.95 -11.16
CA ALA A 123 -15.45 8.83 -12.05
C ALA A 123 -16.20 10.11 -12.40
N GLU A 124 -17.53 10.05 -12.46
CA GLU A 124 -18.38 11.22 -12.68
C GLU A 124 -18.41 12.16 -11.47
N ASN A 125 -18.37 11.60 -10.25
CA ASN A 125 -18.52 12.36 -8.99
C ASN A 125 -17.42 12.02 -7.97
N PRO A 126 -16.12 12.20 -8.29
CA PRO A 126 -15.02 11.77 -7.43
C PRO A 126 -15.04 12.44 -6.05
N LEU A 127 -15.34 13.74 -6.00
CA LEU A 127 -15.40 14.50 -4.74
C LEU A 127 -16.52 14.01 -3.80
N LEU A 128 -17.67 13.63 -4.36
CA LEU A 128 -18.79 13.10 -3.56
C LEU A 128 -18.36 11.80 -2.86
N PHE A 129 -17.79 10.86 -3.61
CA PHE A 129 -17.32 9.60 -3.02
C PHE A 129 -16.13 9.80 -2.09
N PHE A 130 -15.25 10.77 -2.35
CA PHE A 130 -14.22 11.18 -1.41
C PHE A 130 -14.82 11.61 -0.07
N LEU A 131 -15.83 12.48 -0.09
CA LEU A 131 -16.51 12.95 1.12
C LEU A 131 -17.30 11.83 1.82
N LEU A 132 -17.98 10.96 1.08
CA LEU A 132 -18.72 9.82 1.64
C LEU A 132 -17.82 8.75 2.26
N THR A 133 -16.57 8.64 1.81
CA THR A 133 -15.61 7.66 2.34
C THR A 133 -14.70 8.30 3.39
N PHE A 134 -13.80 9.19 2.98
CA PHE A 134 -12.84 9.84 3.88
C PHE A 134 -13.54 10.85 4.80
N GLY A 135 -14.42 11.71 4.27
CA GLY A 135 -15.10 12.73 5.07
C GLY A 135 -15.97 12.14 6.17
N VAL A 136 -16.92 11.26 5.82
CA VAL A 136 -17.79 10.57 6.78
C VAL A 136 -16.99 9.66 7.71
N GLY A 137 -15.94 8.99 7.21
CA GLY A 137 -15.05 8.16 8.02
C GLY A 137 -14.31 8.97 9.10
N ILE A 138 -13.73 10.12 8.74
CA ILE A 138 -13.08 11.05 9.67
C ILE A 138 -14.10 11.55 10.69
N LEU A 139 -15.25 12.04 10.25
CA LEU A 139 -16.30 12.54 11.13
C LEU A 139 -16.78 11.46 12.11
N GLY A 140 -17.05 10.25 11.63
CA GLY A 140 -17.45 9.10 12.45
C GLY A 140 -16.39 8.76 13.51
N GLY A 141 -15.12 8.71 13.10
CA GLY A 141 -13.99 8.50 13.99
C GLY A 141 -13.86 9.59 15.07
N LEU A 142 -13.96 10.86 14.69
CA LEU A 142 -13.90 11.98 15.63
C LEU A 142 -15.08 11.98 16.61
N ILE A 143 -16.31 11.74 16.13
CA ILE A 143 -17.51 11.61 16.98
C ILE A 143 -17.34 10.49 18.00
N TYR A 144 -16.79 9.34 17.57
CA TYR A 144 -16.49 8.23 18.48
C TYR A 144 -15.49 8.63 19.59
N ILE A 145 -14.54 9.50 19.27
CA ILE A 145 -13.49 9.97 20.20
C ILE A 145 -14.00 11.02 21.19
N ILE A 146 -15.02 11.84 20.85
CA ILE A 146 -15.50 12.95 21.71
C ILE A 146 -15.67 12.55 23.19
N PRO A 147 -16.33 11.43 23.54
CA PRO A 147 -16.53 11.06 24.95
C PRO A 147 -15.24 10.70 25.68
N GLU A 148 -14.15 10.40 24.98
CA GLU A 148 -12.85 10.08 25.56
C GLU A 148 -12.26 11.26 26.33
N PHE A 149 -12.50 12.50 25.87
CA PHE A 149 -12.02 13.72 26.55
C PHE A 149 -12.63 13.95 27.93
N ARG A 150 -13.81 13.38 28.18
CA ARG A 150 -14.52 13.49 29.47
C ARG A 150 -14.09 12.43 30.48
N ARG A 151 -13.23 11.49 30.09
CA ARG A 151 -12.83 10.39 30.97
C ARG A 151 -11.69 10.81 31.89
N ILE A 152 -11.66 10.18 33.07
CA ILE A 152 -10.65 10.40 34.11
C ILE A 152 -9.29 9.84 33.64
N PRO A 153 -8.16 10.50 33.96
CA PRO A 153 -6.81 9.96 33.72
C PRO A 153 -6.57 8.61 34.40
N GLY A 154 -5.69 7.79 33.81
CA GLY A 154 -5.14 6.58 34.44
C GLY A 154 -5.42 5.26 33.70
N ILE A 155 -4.90 4.16 34.28
CA ILE A 155 -5.18 2.79 33.82
C ILE A 155 -6.62 2.46 34.21
N ARG A 156 -7.45 2.18 33.22
CA ARG A 156 -8.88 1.91 33.42
C ARG A 156 -9.13 0.41 33.36
N ASN A 157 -9.75 -0.14 34.40
CA ASN A 157 -10.28 -1.50 34.40
C ASN A 157 -11.64 -1.52 33.68
N ASN A 158 -11.63 -1.26 32.38
CA ASN A 158 -12.84 -1.17 31.55
C ASN A 158 -13.22 -2.52 30.93
N HIS A 159 -12.64 -3.62 31.42
CA HIS A 159 -12.93 -4.99 30.99
C HIS A 159 -12.84 -5.21 29.47
N ILE A 160 -12.17 -4.33 28.71
CA ILE A 160 -12.03 -4.48 27.24
C ILE A 160 -11.28 -5.77 26.90
N TYR A 161 -10.25 -6.11 27.67
CA TYR A 161 -9.54 -7.39 27.51
C TYR A 161 -10.35 -8.60 28.00
N GLN A 162 -11.52 -8.37 28.60
CA GLN A 162 -12.45 -9.41 29.04
C GLN A 162 -13.66 -9.56 28.11
N ASP A 163 -13.83 -8.71 27.09
CA ASP A 163 -14.88 -8.86 26.08
C ASP A 163 -14.45 -9.87 24.99
N SER A 164 -15.34 -10.81 24.65
CA SER A 164 -15.11 -11.80 23.60
C SER A 164 -14.77 -11.18 22.23
N MET A 165 -15.25 -9.97 21.94
CA MET A 165 -14.99 -9.31 20.65
C MET A 165 -13.60 -8.68 20.54
N THR A 166 -12.95 -8.32 21.65
CA THR A 166 -11.67 -7.58 21.68
C THR A 166 -10.53 -8.33 22.37
N ARG A 167 -10.78 -9.58 22.79
CA ARG A 167 -9.79 -10.53 23.28
C ARG A 167 -8.82 -10.98 22.17
N GLY A 168 -7.60 -11.37 22.54
CA GLY A 168 -6.62 -11.96 21.63
C GLY A 168 -7.10 -13.23 20.91
N LEU A 169 -6.34 -13.67 19.91
CA LEU A 169 -6.64 -14.87 19.12
C LEU A 169 -6.39 -16.15 19.90
N GLN A 170 -7.30 -17.12 19.80
CA GLN A 170 -7.00 -18.50 20.20
C GLN A 170 -5.89 -19.09 19.33
N LEU A 171 -5.12 -20.01 19.91
CA LEU A 171 -4.01 -20.69 19.23
C LEU A 171 -4.49 -21.35 17.93
N THR A 172 -5.66 -21.99 17.91
CA THR A 172 -6.21 -22.69 16.75
C THR A 172 -6.40 -21.77 15.54
N THR A 173 -7.10 -20.64 15.72
CA THR A 173 -7.32 -19.67 14.64
C THR A 173 -6.00 -19.07 14.16
N ARG A 174 -5.09 -18.75 15.09
CA ARG A 174 -3.74 -18.25 14.76
C ARG A 174 -2.95 -19.27 13.94
N SER A 175 -2.99 -20.54 14.31
CA SER A 175 -2.29 -21.62 13.61
C SER A 175 -2.85 -21.85 12.20
N ILE A 176 -4.15 -21.64 11.98
CA ILE A 176 -4.74 -21.70 10.62
C ILE A 176 -4.14 -20.60 9.74
N PHE A 177 -4.14 -19.35 10.20
CA PHE A 177 -3.57 -18.24 9.41
C PHE A 177 -2.06 -18.41 9.17
N LEU A 178 -1.33 -18.81 10.21
CA LEU A 178 0.11 -19.04 10.09
C LEU A 178 0.42 -20.21 9.15
N GLY A 179 -0.30 -21.33 9.29
CA GLY A 179 -0.16 -22.50 8.43
C GLY A 179 -0.52 -22.17 6.97
N ALA A 180 -1.63 -21.49 6.74
CA ALA A 180 -2.04 -21.04 5.41
C ALA A 180 -1.03 -20.08 4.79
N ALA A 181 -0.45 -19.16 5.57
CA ALA A 181 0.59 -18.26 5.09
C ALA A 181 1.88 -19.01 4.72
N ILE A 182 2.33 -19.95 5.55
CA ILE A 182 3.52 -20.77 5.26
C ILE A 182 3.30 -21.59 3.99
N VAL A 183 2.17 -22.29 3.88
CA VAL A 183 1.82 -23.08 2.69
C VAL A 183 1.71 -22.19 1.46
N GLY A 184 1.05 -21.03 1.59
CA GLY A 184 0.90 -20.06 0.52
C GLY A 184 2.23 -19.52 0.00
N ILE A 185 3.18 -19.20 0.90
CA ILE A 185 4.53 -18.73 0.53
C ILE A 185 5.31 -19.83 -0.19
N ILE A 186 5.24 -21.08 0.28
CA ILE A 186 5.95 -22.20 -0.35
C ILE A 186 5.38 -22.46 -1.75
N LEU A 187 4.04 -22.52 -1.88
CA LEU A 187 3.38 -22.71 -3.17
C LEU A 187 3.68 -21.56 -4.12
N TYR A 188 3.62 -20.31 -3.64
CA TYR A 188 3.95 -19.14 -4.44
C TYR A 188 5.42 -19.18 -4.90
N GLY A 189 6.36 -19.45 -4.00
CA GLY A 189 7.78 -19.56 -4.33
C GLY A 189 8.05 -20.66 -5.36
N PHE A 190 7.30 -21.76 -5.32
CA PHE A 190 7.38 -22.82 -6.33
C PHE A 190 6.96 -22.33 -7.73
N PHE A 191 5.83 -21.64 -7.84
CA PHE A 191 5.38 -21.08 -9.12
C PHE A 191 6.28 -19.94 -9.62
N TYR A 192 6.74 -19.08 -8.70
CA TYR A 192 7.62 -17.96 -9.01
C TYR A 192 8.97 -18.40 -9.57
N MET A 193 9.47 -19.57 -9.16
CA MET A 193 10.77 -20.10 -9.61
C MET A 193 10.64 -21.14 -10.71
N ASN A 194 9.70 -20.96 -11.62
CA ASN A 194 9.49 -21.80 -12.80
C ASN A 194 9.40 -23.30 -12.45
N GLN A 195 8.68 -23.64 -11.38
CA GLN A 195 8.44 -25.02 -10.95
C GLN A 195 9.71 -25.79 -10.53
N GLN A 196 10.78 -25.08 -10.15
CA GLN A 196 11.98 -25.70 -9.60
C GLN A 196 11.80 -26.04 -8.12
N TYR A 197 11.87 -27.34 -7.80
CA TYR A 197 11.65 -27.85 -6.43
C TYR A 197 12.82 -27.60 -5.47
N PHE A 198 14.02 -27.34 -5.98
CA PHE A 198 15.26 -27.32 -5.18
C PHE A 198 15.21 -26.28 -4.05
N TRP A 199 14.95 -25.02 -4.39
CA TRP A 199 14.99 -23.92 -3.41
C TRP A 199 13.81 -23.92 -2.42
N PRO A 200 12.56 -24.22 -2.82
CA PRO A 200 11.50 -24.47 -1.84
C PRO A 200 11.88 -25.60 -0.87
N ALA A 201 12.47 -26.69 -1.36
CA ALA A 201 12.91 -27.80 -0.50
C ALA A 201 14.01 -27.38 0.47
N VAL A 202 15.04 -26.66 0.01
CA VAL A 202 16.10 -26.10 0.88
C VAL A 202 15.51 -25.20 1.96
N SER A 203 14.54 -24.36 1.61
CA SER A 203 13.88 -23.44 2.54
C SER A 203 13.10 -24.20 3.62
N VAL A 204 12.41 -25.27 3.25
CA VAL A 204 11.70 -26.15 4.20
C VAL A 204 12.70 -26.86 5.12
N VAL A 205 13.77 -27.44 4.59
CA VAL A 205 14.79 -28.12 5.37
C VAL A 205 15.46 -27.19 6.37
N LEU A 206 15.88 -25.99 5.93
CA LEU A 206 16.45 -24.97 6.82
C LEU A 206 15.46 -24.54 7.90
N THR A 207 14.20 -24.33 7.55
CA THR A 207 13.15 -23.97 8.52
C THR A 207 12.98 -25.05 9.57
N LEU A 208 12.88 -26.32 9.16
CA LEU A 208 12.76 -27.46 10.07
C LEU A 208 14.01 -27.62 10.95
N LEU A 209 15.20 -27.39 10.39
CA LEU A 209 16.46 -27.42 11.13
C LEU A 209 16.52 -26.33 12.19
N ILE A 210 16.16 -25.09 11.86
CA ILE A 210 16.10 -23.97 12.82
C ILE A 210 15.09 -24.28 13.93
N ILE A 211 13.88 -24.72 13.58
CA ILE A 211 12.86 -25.11 14.55
C ILE A 211 13.39 -26.24 15.45
N GLY A 212 14.05 -27.24 14.87
CA GLY A 212 14.64 -28.35 15.60
C GLY A 212 15.72 -27.92 16.58
N LEU A 213 16.65 -27.05 16.16
CA LEU A 213 17.69 -26.49 17.02
C LEU A 213 17.09 -25.69 18.18
N VAL A 214 16.13 -24.79 17.92
CA VAL A 214 15.53 -23.95 18.96
C VAL A 214 14.71 -24.78 19.97
N LEU A 215 13.90 -25.73 19.50
CA LEU A 215 13.01 -26.48 20.38
C LEU A 215 13.73 -27.60 21.14
N PHE A 216 14.60 -28.37 20.48
CA PHE A 216 15.21 -29.56 21.06
C PHE A 216 16.62 -29.32 21.60
N PHE A 217 17.44 -28.51 20.92
CA PHE A 217 18.83 -28.28 21.34
C PHE A 217 18.92 -27.17 22.39
N GLU A 218 18.38 -25.98 22.12
CA GLU A 218 18.32 -24.89 23.11
C GLU A 218 17.31 -25.16 24.23
N ARG A 219 16.41 -26.13 24.05
CA ARG A 219 15.32 -26.48 24.99
C ARG A 219 14.56 -25.24 25.46
N GLN A 220 14.40 -24.23 24.61
CA GLN A 220 13.76 -22.96 24.96
C GLN A 220 12.37 -23.17 25.59
N SER A 221 11.64 -24.18 25.14
CA SER A 221 10.35 -24.56 25.70
C SER A 221 10.37 -24.83 27.21
N ARG A 222 11.51 -25.25 27.78
CA ARG A 222 11.68 -25.49 29.23
C ARG A 222 12.10 -24.24 30.00
N PHE A 223 12.92 -23.37 29.41
CA PHE A 223 13.48 -22.19 30.09
C PHE A 223 12.63 -20.93 29.95
N SER A 224 11.80 -20.85 28.92
CA SER A 224 10.87 -19.74 28.68
C SER A 224 9.58 -20.31 28.10
N PRO A 225 8.77 -21.03 28.90
CA PRO A 225 7.52 -21.59 28.41
C PRO A 225 6.70 -20.46 27.80
N ALA A 226 6.32 -20.62 26.53
CA ALA A 226 5.52 -19.64 25.84
C ALA A 226 4.22 -19.46 26.62
N ARG A 227 4.07 -18.32 27.32
CA ARG A 227 2.78 -17.97 27.92
C ARG A 227 1.78 -17.94 26.78
N SER A 228 0.71 -18.72 26.92
CA SER A 228 -0.44 -18.60 26.04
C SER A 228 -0.92 -17.15 26.12
N ALA A 229 -0.59 -16.34 25.10
CA ALA A 229 -1.17 -15.02 24.90
C ALA A 229 -2.64 -15.12 24.44
N SER A 230 -3.11 -16.35 24.21
CA SER A 230 -4.42 -16.69 23.69
C SER A 230 -5.43 -16.75 24.83
N PRO A 231 -6.43 -15.84 24.87
CA PRO A 231 -7.55 -15.94 25.79
C PRO A 231 -8.48 -17.10 25.41
N PRO A 232 -9.37 -17.53 26.32
CA PRO A 232 -10.26 -18.66 26.12
C PRO A 232 -11.35 -18.47 25.05
N ILE A 233 -11.48 -17.28 24.45
CA ILE A 233 -12.46 -16.97 23.38
C ILE A 233 -11.79 -16.05 22.35
N THR A 234 -11.98 -16.33 21.05
CA THR A 234 -11.33 -15.63 19.91
C THR A 234 -11.94 -14.25 19.63
N GLY A 235 -11.11 -13.21 19.51
CA GLY A 235 -11.54 -11.89 19.05
C GLY A 235 -11.78 -11.81 17.53
N TRP A 236 -13.04 -11.97 17.11
CA TRP A 236 -13.43 -11.95 15.70
C TRP A 236 -13.24 -10.59 15.00
N LEU A 237 -13.37 -9.47 15.71
CA LEU A 237 -13.13 -8.14 15.11
C LEU A 237 -11.67 -8.01 14.64
N GLY A 238 -10.70 -8.48 15.44
CA GLY A 238 -9.29 -8.47 15.05
C GLY A 238 -9.01 -9.36 13.84
N VAL A 239 -9.68 -10.53 13.75
CA VAL A 239 -9.57 -11.43 12.59
C VAL A 239 -10.12 -10.76 11.33
N LEU A 240 -11.33 -10.20 11.41
CA LEU A 240 -11.98 -9.52 10.28
C LEU A 240 -11.15 -8.33 9.80
N THR A 241 -10.66 -7.49 10.72
CA THR A 241 -9.77 -6.38 10.36
C THR A 241 -8.46 -6.88 9.75
N GLY A 242 -7.86 -7.96 10.29
CA GLY A 242 -6.64 -8.54 9.74
C GLY A 242 -6.83 -9.06 8.31
N VAL A 243 -7.89 -9.82 8.06
CA VAL A 243 -8.23 -10.32 6.72
C VAL A 243 -8.49 -9.17 5.75
N TYR A 244 -9.23 -8.15 6.18
CA TYR A 244 -9.49 -6.96 5.37
C TYR A 244 -8.20 -6.23 4.97
N LEU A 245 -7.28 -6.01 5.93
CA LEU A 245 -6.00 -5.36 5.66
C LEU A 245 -5.13 -6.21 4.73
N ILE A 246 -5.07 -7.53 4.92
CA ILE A 246 -4.34 -8.42 4.00
C ILE A 246 -4.90 -8.29 2.57
N GLY A 247 -6.23 -8.33 2.41
CA GLY A 247 -6.88 -8.12 1.12
C GLY A 247 -6.53 -6.77 0.50
N PHE A 248 -6.59 -5.70 1.29
CA PHE A 248 -6.19 -4.36 0.87
C PHE A 248 -4.74 -4.32 0.36
N TYR A 249 -3.79 -4.92 1.09
CA TYR A 249 -2.38 -4.96 0.68
C TYR A 249 -2.12 -5.83 -0.55
N ILE A 250 -2.85 -6.94 -0.71
CA ILE A 250 -2.79 -7.75 -1.93
C ILE A 250 -3.21 -6.91 -3.13
N LEU A 251 -4.34 -6.21 -3.05
CA LEU A 251 -4.79 -5.33 -4.12
C LEU A 251 -3.77 -4.21 -4.39
N LEU A 252 -3.26 -3.56 -3.33
CA LEU A 252 -2.32 -2.44 -3.45
C LEU A 252 -1.01 -2.82 -4.16
N TYR A 253 -0.42 -3.98 -3.81
CA TYR A 253 0.90 -4.37 -4.32
C TYR A 253 0.82 -5.25 -5.57
N TRP A 254 -0.16 -6.14 -5.66
CA TRP A 254 -0.19 -7.21 -6.67
C TRP A 254 -1.19 -6.98 -7.79
N ALA A 255 -2.31 -6.33 -7.50
CA ALA A 255 -3.37 -6.10 -8.48
C ALA A 255 -3.98 -4.69 -8.38
N PRO A 256 -3.14 -3.63 -8.51
CA PRO A 256 -3.59 -2.26 -8.32
C PRO A 256 -4.61 -1.79 -9.36
N GLU A 257 -4.67 -2.43 -10.52
CA GLU A 257 -5.68 -2.18 -11.56
C GLU A 257 -7.11 -2.40 -11.08
N HIS A 258 -7.31 -3.14 -9.97
CA HIS A 258 -8.62 -3.35 -9.37
C HIS A 258 -9.03 -2.25 -8.37
N ILE A 259 -8.12 -1.31 -8.04
CA ILE A 259 -8.38 -0.22 -7.09
C ILE A 259 -8.36 1.16 -7.76
N THR A 260 -8.48 1.21 -9.08
CA THR A 260 -8.60 2.45 -9.88
C THR A 260 -9.73 3.35 -9.38
N SER A 261 -10.88 2.79 -8.97
CA SER A 261 -11.96 3.56 -8.31
C SER A 261 -11.47 4.32 -7.07
N TRP A 262 -10.55 3.76 -6.27
CA TRP A 262 -9.98 4.46 -5.12
C TRP A 262 -9.03 5.58 -5.54
N MET A 263 -8.27 5.38 -6.62
CA MET A 263 -7.38 6.41 -7.16
C MET A 263 -8.19 7.61 -7.68
N ILE A 264 -9.27 7.35 -8.41
CA ILE A 264 -10.10 8.37 -9.04
C ILE A 264 -10.77 9.29 -8.02
N ILE A 265 -11.29 8.72 -6.91
CA ILE A 265 -11.92 9.56 -5.88
C ILE A 265 -10.91 10.46 -5.15
N VAL A 266 -9.62 10.11 -5.15
CA VAL A 266 -8.56 10.96 -4.56
C VAL A 266 -7.82 11.80 -5.60
N ASP A 267 -8.11 11.68 -6.90
CA ASP A 267 -7.50 12.49 -7.97
C ASP A 267 -7.65 14.00 -7.74
N PRO A 268 -8.81 14.55 -7.31
CA PRO A 268 -8.92 15.98 -7.04
C PRO A 268 -7.92 16.46 -5.99
N LEU A 269 -7.65 15.63 -4.97
CA LEU A 269 -6.67 15.94 -3.93
C LEU A 269 -5.23 15.79 -4.46
N SER A 270 -4.94 14.76 -5.26
CA SER A 270 -3.63 14.58 -5.90
C SER A 270 -3.29 15.77 -6.80
N ARG A 271 -4.18 16.09 -7.74
CA ARG A 271 -4.00 17.24 -8.66
C ARG A 271 -3.84 18.56 -7.90
N ALA A 272 -4.53 18.72 -6.77
CA ALA A 272 -4.37 19.89 -5.91
C ALA A 272 -3.00 19.95 -5.20
N LEU A 273 -2.37 18.81 -4.88
CA LEU A 273 -1.09 18.74 -4.18
C LEU A 273 0.10 18.64 -5.15
N ASN A 274 0.19 17.56 -5.92
CA ASN A 274 1.33 17.23 -6.79
C ASN A 274 1.14 17.65 -8.26
N GLY A 275 -0.07 18.06 -8.66
CA GLY A 275 -0.37 18.47 -10.05
C GLY A 275 -0.62 17.32 -11.03
N GLY A 276 -0.40 16.08 -10.61
CA GLY A 276 -0.64 14.87 -11.38
C GLY A 276 -1.83 14.07 -10.85
N GLU A 277 -2.10 12.95 -11.50
CA GLU A 277 -3.13 12.03 -11.05
C GLU A 277 -2.65 11.13 -9.92
N ALA A 278 -3.60 10.64 -9.11
CA ALA A 278 -3.29 9.78 -7.99
C ALA A 278 -2.83 8.40 -8.43
N SER A 279 -1.76 7.91 -7.80
CA SER A 279 -1.33 6.52 -7.88
C SER A 279 -1.94 5.70 -6.74
N GLN A 280 -1.78 4.37 -6.80
CA GLN A 280 -2.10 3.50 -5.65
C GLN A 280 -1.36 3.92 -4.36
N TRP A 281 -0.13 4.44 -4.49
CA TRP A 281 0.68 4.87 -3.38
C TRP A 281 0.15 6.18 -2.78
N PHE A 282 -0.41 7.06 -3.62
CA PHE A 282 -1.10 8.25 -3.15
C PHE A 282 -2.34 7.89 -2.32
N VAL A 283 -3.17 6.94 -2.80
CA VAL A 283 -4.32 6.42 -2.02
C VAL A 283 -3.87 5.90 -0.67
N TYR A 284 -2.81 5.09 -0.64
CA TYR A 284 -2.22 4.58 0.59
C TYR A 284 -1.74 5.71 1.50
N GLY A 285 -1.02 6.70 0.97
CA GLY A 285 -0.52 7.86 1.71
C GLY A 285 -1.65 8.69 2.34
N VAL A 286 -2.73 8.95 1.60
CA VAL A 286 -3.93 9.65 2.10
C VAL A 286 -4.57 8.83 3.23
N LEU A 287 -4.85 7.55 2.99
CA LEU A 287 -5.49 6.68 3.96
C LEU A 287 -4.67 6.57 5.26
N TYR A 288 -3.37 6.36 5.13
CA TYR A 288 -2.46 6.25 6.25
C TYR A 288 -2.40 7.56 7.04
N THR A 289 -2.27 8.71 6.36
CA THR A 289 -2.25 10.03 7.01
C THR A 289 -3.56 10.31 7.75
N VAL A 290 -4.71 9.99 7.15
CA VAL A 290 -6.03 10.13 7.80
C VAL A 290 -6.13 9.26 9.06
N ILE A 291 -5.71 8.00 8.99
CA ILE A 291 -5.74 7.08 10.13
C ILE A 291 -4.84 7.60 11.25
N VAL A 292 -3.61 8.03 10.92
CA VAL A 292 -2.65 8.57 11.89
C VAL A 292 -3.19 9.83 12.57
N LEU A 293 -3.84 10.72 11.82
CA LEU A 293 -4.43 11.94 12.39
C LEU A 293 -5.62 11.61 13.32
N VAL A 294 -6.57 10.77 12.88
CA VAL A 294 -7.75 10.41 13.69
C VAL A 294 -7.33 9.63 14.95
N MET A 295 -6.43 8.65 14.82
CA MET A 295 -5.90 7.89 15.96
C MET A 295 -4.98 8.74 16.84
N GLY A 296 -4.28 9.71 16.27
CA GLY A 296 -3.53 10.73 16.99
C GLY A 296 -4.43 11.56 17.89
N VAL A 297 -5.57 12.04 17.39
CA VAL A 297 -6.59 12.74 18.22
C VAL A 297 -7.08 11.85 19.37
N ARG A 298 -7.32 10.56 19.13
CA ARG A 298 -7.69 9.60 20.18
C ARG A 298 -6.59 9.45 21.23
N MET A 299 -5.33 9.36 20.79
CA MET A 299 -4.17 9.22 21.67
C MET A 299 -3.97 10.48 22.53
N LEU A 300 -4.13 11.67 21.93
CA LEU A 300 -4.14 12.94 22.63
C LEU A 300 -5.27 13.01 23.67
N ALA A 301 -6.49 12.59 23.32
CA ALA A 301 -7.62 12.55 24.25
C ALA A 301 -7.32 11.64 25.46
N LYS A 302 -6.77 10.44 25.20
CA LYS A 302 -6.45 9.45 26.23
C LYS A 302 -5.30 9.86 27.15
N TYR A 303 -4.27 10.51 26.62
CA TYR A 303 -3.04 10.84 27.35
C TYR A 303 -2.81 12.33 27.56
N ARG A 304 -3.86 13.18 27.45
CA ARG A 304 -3.82 14.64 27.62
C ARG A 304 -3.11 15.15 28.89
N HIS A 305 -3.02 14.32 29.93
CA HIS A 305 -2.38 14.66 31.21
C HIS A 305 -0.88 14.33 31.26
N ASN A 306 -0.35 13.64 30.24
CA ASN A 306 1.05 13.24 30.16
C ASN A 306 1.74 14.01 29.04
N LYS A 307 2.55 15.02 29.40
CA LYS A 307 3.28 15.89 28.46
C LYS A 307 4.11 15.08 27.45
N TYR A 308 4.79 14.02 27.90
CA TYR A 308 5.61 13.18 27.03
C TYR A 308 4.78 12.51 25.93
N GLN A 309 3.62 11.93 26.29
CA GLN A 309 2.76 11.25 25.31
C GLN A 309 2.10 12.25 24.34
N VAL A 310 1.76 13.44 24.82
CA VAL A 310 1.23 14.53 23.98
C VAL A 310 2.26 14.95 22.94
N ILE A 311 3.48 15.29 23.35
CA ILE A 311 4.57 15.69 22.44
C ILE A 311 4.88 14.57 21.44
N ARG A 312 4.97 13.33 21.92
CA ARG A 312 5.23 12.17 21.06
C ARG A 312 4.15 12.00 19.99
N THR A 313 2.89 12.20 20.35
CA THR A 313 1.77 12.04 19.42
C THR A 313 1.73 13.16 18.39
N PHE A 314 1.99 14.41 18.80
CA PHE A 314 2.15 15.52 17.86
C PHE A 314 3.33 15.30 16.91
N SER A 315 4.45 14.78 17.41
CA SER A 315 5.62 14.44 16.59
C SER A 315 5.25 13.41 15.51
N VAL A 316 4.55 12.32 15.87
CA VAL A 316 4.08 11.31 14.90
C VAL A 316 3.18 11.92 13.84
N MET A 317 2.16 12.67 14.26
CA MET A 317 1.21 13.31 13.34
C MET A 317 1.90 14.31 12.40
N PHE A 318 2.85 15.08 12.93
CA PHE A 318 3.62 16.05 12.16
C PHE A 318 4.52 15.37 11.14
N PHE A 319 5.34 14.40 11.53
CA PHE A 319 6.25 13.74 10.58
C PHE A 319 5.49 12.95 9.51
N GLN A 320 4.37 12.31 9.88
CA GLN A 320 3.55 11.65 8.87
C GLN A 320 2.94 12.65 7.89
N THR A 321 2.32 13.73 8.37
CA THR A 321 1.63 14.67 7.50
C THR A 321 2.61 15.52 6.69
N ALA A 322 3.64 16.07 7.34
CA ALA A 322 4.56 17.01 6.71
C ALA A 322 5.66 16.31 5.90
N PHE A 323 6.37 15.34 6.49
CA PHE A 323 7.55 14.74 5.85
C PHE A 323 7.25 13.52 4.99
N ALA A 324 6.33 12.65 5.43
CA ALA A 324 6.03 11.42 4.70
C ALA A 324 4.98 11.61 3.60
N PHE A 325 4.09 12.60 3.76
CA PHE A 325 3.00 12.84 2.82
C PHE A 325 3.18 14.17 2.07
N LEU A 326 3.02 15.33 2.71
CA LEU A 326 2.97 16.61 1.98
C LEU A 326 4.27 16.96 1.26
N LEU A 327 5.44 16.80 1.90
CA LEU A 327 6.71 17.22 1.31
C LEU A 327 7.05 16.45 0.02
N PRO A 328 6.97 15.10 -0.03
CA PRO A 328 7.14 14.36 -1.27
C PRO A 328 6.17 14.77 -2.38
N GLU A 329 4.89 15.01 -2.05
CA GLU A 329 3.88 15.42 -3.05
C GLU A 329 4.16 16.84 -3.59
N ILE A 330 4.63 17.75 -2.74
CA ILE A 330 5.04 19.10 -3.16
C ILE A 330 6.28 19.03 -4.05
N LEU A 331 7.23 18.12 -3.78
CA LEU A 331 8.41 17.93 -4.62
C LEU A 331 8.03 17.51 -6.05
N VAL A 332 7.10 16.57 -6.17
CA VAL A 332 6.58 16.14 -7.48
C VAL A 332 5.94 17.32 -8.22
N ARG A 333 5.20 18.19 -7.53
CA ARG A 333 4.64 19.43 -8.12
C ARG A 333 5.71 20.36 -8.70
N LEU A 334 6.88 20.37 -8.07
CA LEU A 334 8.03 21.18 -8.48
C LEU A 334 8.91 20.48 -9.53
N ASN A 335 8.44 19.37 -10.12
CA ASN A 335 9.16 18.52 -11.06
C ASN A 335 10.44 17.88 -10.48
N TYR A 336 10.48 17.65 -9.17
CA TYR A 336 11.54 16.87 -8.51
C TYR A 336 11.09 15.43 -8.26
N PRO A 337 12.05 14.49 -8.12
CA PRO A 337 11.72 13.11 -7.82
C PRO A 337 11.00 12.99 -6.48
N TYR A 338 10.06 12.07 -6.40
CA TYR A 338 9.42 11.71 -5.14
C TYR A 338 10.48 11.18 -4.16
N TYR A 339 10.63 11.85 -3.02
CA TYR A 339 11.64 11.48 -2.03
C TYR A 339 11.07 11.57 -0.61
N ASP A 340 10.99 10.42 0.06
CA ASP A 340 10.60 10.34 1.47
C ASP A 340 11.83 10.56 2.37
N PHE A 341 11.93 11.75 2.96
CA PHE A 341 13.03 12.14 3.85
C PHE A 341 13.10 11.35 5.17
N LYS A 342 12.05 10.59 5.54
CA LYS A 342 12.11 9.68 6.71
C LYS A 342 12.54 8.27 6.33
N ASN A 343 12.62 7.91 5.04
CA ASN A 343 12.93 6.56 4.60
C ASN A 343 14.44 6.35 4.46
N ILE A 344 15.03 5.64 5.43
CA ILE A 344 16.49 5.49 5.59
C ILE A 344 16.92 4.10 5.12
N TRP A 345 18.05 3.98 4.42
CA TRP A 345 18.63 2.65 4.13
C TRP A 345 19.04 1.93 5.44
N PRO A 346 18.84 0.60 5.58
CA PRO A 346 18.42 -0.38 4.57
C PRO A 346 16.89 -0.54 4.42
N LEU A 347 16.06 0.26 5.10
CA LEU A 347 14.60 0.23 4.89
C LEU A 347 14.26 0.66 3.45
N ASN A 348 14.94 1.70 2.96
CA ASN A 348 14.96 2.07 1.55
C ASN A 348 16.04 1.28 0.78
N TYR A 349 15.77 0.02 0.44
CA TYR A 349 16.77 -0.85 -0.20
C TYR A 349 17.17 -0.39 -1.62
N THR A 350 16.29 0.33 -2.33
CA THR A 350 16.56 0.85 -3.69
C THR A 350 17.38 2.13 -3.71
N PHE A 351 17.70 2.71 -2.54
CA PHE A 351 18.36 4.01 -2.46
C PHE A 351 19.69 4.06 -3.22
N PHE A 352 20.50 3.00 -3.14
CA PHE A 352 21.81 2.90 -3.81
C PHE A 352 21.76 2.22 -5.19
N PHE A 353 20.58 2.04 -5.79
CA PHE A 353 20.50 1.48 -7.13
C PHE A 353 20.92 2.53 -8.17
N ASP A 354 21.61 2.08 -9.23
CA ASP A 354 22.21 2.96 -10.24
C ASP A 354 21.20 3.94 -10.85
N TRP A 355 19.97 3.47 -11.13
CA TRP A 355 18.91 4.31 -11.67
C TRP A 355 18.48 5.42 -10.70
N ASN A 356 18.41 5.13 -9.39
CA ASN A 356 17.96 6.09 -8.39
C ASN A 356 19.04 7.14 -8.13
N ILE A 357 20.30 6.71 -8.04
CA ILE A 357 21.45 7.61 -7.94
C ILE A 357 21.51 8.54 -9.17
N SER A 358 21.38 7.97 -10.37
CA SER A 358 21.38 8.76 -11.61
C SER A 358 20.24 9.76 -11.64
N ASN A 359 19.04 9.35 -11.24
CA ASN A 359 17.87 10.22 -11.13
C ASN A 359 18.10 11.40 -10.17
N LEU A 360 18.64 11.13 -8.97
CA LEU A 360 18.94 12.16 -7.97
C LEU A 360 20.03 13.13 -8.43
N ILE A 361 21.10 12.64 -9.08
CA ILE A 361 22.18 13.48 -9.61
C ILE A 361 21.67 14.36 -10.76
N ASN A 362 20.86 13.79 -11.66
CA ASN A 362 20.29 14.50 -12.80
C ASN A 362 19.22 15.54 -12.38
N SER A 363 18.68 15.43 -11.17
CA SER A 363 17.69 16.35 -10.60
C SER A 363 18.30 17.65 -10.02
N GLY A 364 19.57 17.95 -10.32
CA GLY A 364 20.24 19.19 -9.94
C GLY A 364 20.55 19.31 -8.44
N GLY A 365 20.71 20.54 -7.95
CA GLY A 365 21.21 20.81 -6.60
C GLY A 365 20.35 20.23 -5.46
N LEU A 366 19.02 20.22 -5.63
CA LEU A 366 18.12 19.62 -4.65
C LEU A 366 18.20 18.09 -4.65
N GLY A 367 18.36 17.46 -5.81
CA GLY A 367 18.55 16.01 -5.92
C GLY A 367 19.88 15.55 -5.29
N ILE A 368 20.96 16.31 -5.47
CA ILE A 368 22.22 16.09 -4.76
C ILE A 368 22.03 16.23 -3.25
N PHE A 369 21.28 17.25 -2.79
CA PHE A 369 20.95 17.39 -1.37
C PHE A 369 20.21 16.17 -0.82
N MET A 370 19.22 15.63 -1.55
CA MET A 370 18.50 14.41 -1.15
C MET A 370 19.43 13.21 -1.01
N LEU A 371 20.35 13.03 -1.97
CA LEU A 371 21.36 11.97 -1.92
C LEU A 371 22.26 12.11 -0.69
N VAL A 372 22.80 13.30 -0.46
CA VAL A 372 23.65 13.60 0.71
C VAL A 372 22.86 13.42 2.01
N TRP A 373 21.60 13.84 2.05
CA TRP A 373 20.71 13.67 3.19
C TRP A 373 20.49 12.20 3.53
N GLY A 374 20.18 11.36 2.54
CA GLY A 374 20.02 9.91 2.75
C GLY A 374 21.28 9.26 3.31
N ILE A 375 22.46 9.62 2.80
CA ILE A 375 23.76 9.14 3.31
C ILE A 375 24.03 9.64 4.73
N LEU A 376 23.80 10.94 5.00
CA LEU A 376 23.98 11.54 6.31
C LEU A 376 23.07 10.93 7.37
N LEU A 377 21.82 10.60 7.02
CA LEU A 377 20.91 9.93 7.94
C LEU A 377 21.43 8.57 8.37
N ILE A 378 22.12 7.83 7.49
CA ILE A 378 22.71 6.53 7.82
C ILE A 378 23.94 6.71 8.71
N ILE A 379 24.89 7.56 8.30
CA ILE A 379 26.21 7.67 8.93
C ILE A 379 26.15 8.45 10.25
N ALA A 380 25.34 9.52 10.30
CA ALA A 380 25.30 10.43 11.43
C ALA A 380 23.92 10.43 12.12
N GLY A 381 22.83 10.59 11.36
CA GLY A 381 21.49 10.78 11.90
C GLY A 381 21.05 9.62 12.81
N VAL A 382 21.04 8.40 12.29
CA VAL A 382 20.63 7.18 13.00
C VAL A 382 21.53 6.94 14.23
N PRO A 383 22.88 6.94 14.14
CA PRO A 383 23.73 6.74 15.31
C PRO A 383 23.55 7.81 16.39
N VAL A 384 23.52 9.09 16.02
CA VAL A 384 23.41 10.20 16.98
C VAL A 384 22.08 10.14 17.72
N ILE A 385 20.98 9.96 17.00
CA ILE A 385 19.64 9.99 17.62
C ILE A 385 19.41 8.70 18.43
N THR A 386 19.96 7.57 17.98
CA THR A 386 19.93 6.32 18.75
C THR A 386 20.77 6.41 20.02
N TYR A 387 21.91 7.11 19.99
CA TYR A 387 22.74 7.34 21.15
C TYR A 387 22.01 8.15 22.23
N PHE A 388 21.34 9.24 21.85
CA PHE A 388 20.64 10.11 22.83
C PHE A 388 19.26 9.60 23.26
N TYR A 389 18.49 8.98 22.35
CA TYR A 389 17.07 8.66 22.57
C TYR A 389 16.76 7.15 22.53
N GLY A 390 17.78 6.29 22.39
CA GLY A 390 17.63 4.85 22.27
C GLY A 390 16.83 4.47 21.02
N LYS A 391 16.04 3.39 21.06
CA LYS A 391 15.23 2.94 19.91
C LYS A 391 13.88 3.65 19.76
N ARG A 392 13.52 4.56 20.68
CA ARG A 392 12.15 5.09 20.80
C ARG A 392 11.82 6.14 19.75
N TRP A 393 12.84 6.85 19.25
CA TRP A 393 12.68 7.89 18.22
C TRP A 393 12.15 7.33 16.90
N TYR A 394 12.51 6.08 16.57
CA TYR A 394 12.05 5.40 15.36
C TYR A 394 10.51 5.36 15.30
N CYS A 395 9.85 5.07 16.43
CA CYS A 395 8.39 5.03 16.49
C CYS A 395 7.70 6.41 16.60
N SER A 396 8.45 7.49 16.74
CA SER A 396 7.90 8.85 16.73
C SER A 396 8.18 9.61 15.43
N TRP A 397 9.23 9.20 14.72
CA TRP A 397 9.70 9.88 13.52
C TRP A 397 9.56 9.03 12.26
N VAL A 398 9.87 7.74 12.31
CA VAL A 398 9.92 6.86 11.12
C VAL A 398 8.66 5.99 10.98
N CYS A 399 8.21 5.34 12.05
CA CYS A 399 6.94 4.58 12.05
C CYS A 399 5.69 5.46 12.15
N GLY A 400 5.86 6.78 12.10
CA GLY A 400 4.76 7.72 12.12
C GLY A 400 3.88 7.53 10.90
#